data_AF-A0AA95IB19-F1
#
_entry.id   AF-A0AA95IB19-F1
#
_cell.length_a   1.000
_cell.length_b   1.000
_cell.length_c   1.000
_cell.angle_alpha   90.00
_cell.angle_beta   90.00
_cell.angle_gamma   90.00
#
_symmetry.space_group_name_H-M   'P 1'
#
loop_
_entity.id
_entity.type
_entity.pdbx_description
1 polymer ?
#
loop_
_entity_poly.entity_id
_entity_poly.type
_entity_poly.pdbx_seq_one_letter_code
_entity_poly.pdbx_strand_id
1 'polypeptide(L)'
;MRKKGFVLLVAAMLFLHSIIGPGFASANTPLGSSSNSKSILTKVMLKDAAGSVIDAVYNPNADPVVMGAPVTLEYEWELENGHDYVAGSTFEFDIPQEFELYNSVNGILEISGLEISNFAASKNGHVIVTFDEDVSGYSDVGGTIIFNTNFSKTAITGSTEVAIPFPVRGG
;
A
#
# COMPACT_ATOMS: atom_id res chain seq x y z
N MET A 1 -51.08 -56.42 -20.98
CA MET A 1 -49.60 -56.43 -20.96
C MET A 1 -49.13 -56.65 -19.52
N ARG A 2 -48.55 -57.80 -19.15
CA ARG A 2 -47.08 -58.10 -19.14
C ARG A 2 -46.29 -57.01 -18.39
N LYS A 3 -45.57 -57.22 -17.27
CA LYS A 3 -45.15 -58.40 -16.49
C LYS A 3 -44.82 -57.97 -15.04
N LYS A 4 -44.88 -58.96 -14.15
CA LYS A 4 -44.58 -58.99 -12.71
C LYS A 4 -43.09 -58.74 -12.40
N GLY A 5 -42.76 -58.31 -11.18
CA GLY A 5 -41.43 -58.50 -10.60
C GLY A 5 -41.20 -57.78 -9.27
N PHE A 6 -41.00 -58.57 -8.21
CA PHE A 6 -40.69 -58.23 -6.81
C PHE A 6 -39.16 -58.44 -6.57
N VAL A 7 -38.66 -58.07 -5.37
CA VAL A 7 -37.32 -58.39 -4.75
C VAL A 7 -36.17 -57.41 -5.10
N LEU A 8 -35.44 -56.67 -4.23
CA LEU A 8 -34.92 -56.75 -2.83
C LEU A 8 -33.48 -57.31 -2.72
N LEU A 9 -32.45 -56.46 -2.47
CA LEU A 9 -31.14 -56.72 -1.79
C LEU A 9 -30.17 -55.53 -2.04
N VAL A 10 -29.97 -54.60 -1.09
CA VAL A 10 -28.90 -54.52 -0.06
C VAL A 10 -27.47 -54.65 -0.62
N ALA A 11 -26.72 -53.54 -0.62
CA ALA A 11 -25.32 -53.47 -0.17
C ALA A 11 -24.79 -52.02 -0.09
N ALA A 12 -24.64 -51.55 1.15
CA ALA A 12 -23.75 -50.53 1.71
C ALA A 12 -22.91 -49.61 0.78
N MET A 13 -23.12 -48.29 0.90
CA MET A 13 -22.02 -47.38 1.23
C MET A 13 -22.52 -46.31 2.21
N LEU A 14 -21.84 -46.23 3.35
CA LEU A 14 -22.09 -45.30 4.44
C LEU A 14 -22.01 -43.86 3.94
N PHE A 15 -23.09 -43.10 4.07
CA PHE A 15 -22.97 -41.65 4.29
C PHE A 15 -23.21 -41.40 5.77
N LEU A 16 -22.10 -41.19 6.49
CA LEU A 16 -22.12 -40.74 7.87
C LEU A 16 -22.84 -39.40 7.94
N HIS A 17 -23.79 -39.34 8.86
CA HIS A 17 -24.39 -38.12 9.35
C HIS A 17 -23.35 -37.31 10.14
N SER A 18 -23.38 -35.99 10.02
CA SER A 18 -23.42 -35.08 11.18
C SER A 18 -23.76 -33.67 10.72
N ILE A 19 -24.93 -33.21 11.16
CA ILE A 19 -25.44 -31.86 11.07
C ILE A 19 -24.48 -30.97 11.86
N ILE A 20 -23.76 -30.09 11.16
CA ILE A 20 -23.07 -28.95 11.79
C ILE A 20 -24.12 -27.85 11.91
N GLY A 21 -24.41 -27.46 13.16
CA GLY A 21 -25.39 -26.45 13.52
C GLY A 21 -25.04 -25.03 13.03
N PRO A 22 -25.88 -24.02 13.31
CA PRO A 22 -25.68 -22.67 12.83
C PRO A 22 -24.57 -22.01 13.66
N GLY A 23 -23.33 -22.20 13.24
CA GLY A 23 -22.21 -21.37 13.64
C GLY A 23 -22.11 -20.20 12.67
N PHE A 24 -22.35 -18.99 13.18
CA PHE A 24 -21.94 -17.76 12.50
C PHE A 24 -20.42 -17.84 12.27
N ALA A 25 -20.01 -18.13 11.04
CA ALA A 25 -18.67 -17.90 10.58
C ALA A 25 -18.73 -16.67 9.69
N SER A 26 -18.24 -15.54 10.20
CA SER A 26 -17.89 -14.38 9.40
C SER A 26 -16.95 -14.85 8.30
N ALA A 27 -17.43 -14.84 7.06
CA ALA A 27 -16.56 -14.97 5.91
C ALA A 27 -15.80 -13.64 5.77
N ASN A 28 -14.74 -13.47 6.56
CA ASN A 28 -13.64 -12.62 6.16
C ASN A 28 -12.94 -13.36 5.00
N THR A 29 -13.51 -13.27 3.81
CA THR A 29 -12.73 -13.45 2.59
C THR A 29 -11.80 -12.26 2.51
N PRO A 30 -10.47 -12.41 2.63
CA PRO A 30 -9.60 -11.36 2.14
C PRO A 30 -9.85 -11.29 0.63
N LEU A 31 -10.56 -10.24 0.18
CA LEU A 31 -10.65 -9.94 -1.23
C LEU A 31 -9.23 -9.59 -1.69
N GLY A 32 -8.70 -10.47 -2.54
CA GLY A 32 -7.64 -10.17 -3.51
C GLY A 32 -6.47 -9.35 -2.99
N SER A 33 -5.49 -9.99 -2.36
CA SER A 33 -4.12 -9.49 -2.47
C SER A 33 -3.65 -9.82 -3.90
N SER A 34 -3.85 -8.88 -4.82
CA SER A 34 -3.23 -8.93 -6.15
C SER A 34 -1.74 -8.64 -5.99
N SER A 35 -0.94 -9.66 -5.73
CA SER A 35 0.53 -9.57 -5.65
C SER A 35 1.19 -9.44 -7.03
N ASN A 36 0.75 -8.47 -7.83
CA ASN A 36 1.48 -7.96 -9.01
C ASN A 36 1.44 -6.42 -9.03
N SER A 37 1.50 -5.77 -7.87
CA SER A 37 1.47 -4.31 -7.80
C SER A 37 2.82 -3.72 -8.23
N LYS A 38 2.92 -3.44 -9.54
CA LYS A 38 3.79 -2.37 -10.03
C LYS A 38 3.56 -1.15 -9.14
N SER A 39 4.63 -0.56 -8.59
CA SER A 39 4.50 0.62 -7.73
C SER A 39 3.68 1.70 -8.46
N ILE A 40 2.75 2.33 -7.75
CA ILE A 40 2.01 3.50 -8.24
C ILE A 40 2.77 4.80 -7.95
N LEU A 41 3.82 4.75 -7.13
CA LEU A 41 4.65 5.91 -6.82
C LEU A 41 5.52 6.22 -8.04
N THR A 42 5.45 7.41 -8.59
CA THR A 42 6.14 7.78 -9.82
C THR A 42 7.41 8.59 -9.57
N LYS A 43 7.44 9.31 -8.45
CA LYS A 43 8.55 10.18 -8.08
C LYS A 43 8.57 10.41 -6.59
N VAL A 44 9.77 10.61 -6.06
CA VAL A 44 9.96 11.11 -4.70
C VAL A 44 10.81 12.38 -4.74
N MET A 45 10.45 13.36 -3.92
CA MET A 45 11.26 14.53 -3.67
C MET A 45 11.60 14.60 -2.19
N LEU A 46 12.89 14.69 -1.90
CA LEU A 46 13.39 14.94 -0.56
C LEU A 46 13.67 16.45 -0.44
N LYS A 47 13.11 17.08 0.60
CA LYS A 47 13.30 18.52 0.86
C LYS A 47 13.82 18.75 2.27
N ASP A 48 14.63 19.79 2.42
CA ASP A 48 15.05 20.29 3.72
C ASP A 48 13.95 21.10 4.41
N ALA A 49 14.23 21.56 5.63
CA ALA A 49 13.30 22.39 6.42
C ALA A 49 12.93 23.73 5.76
N ALA A 50 13.74 24.22 4.82
CA ALA A 50 13.46 25.43 4.05
C ALA A 50 12.64 25.15 2.78
N GLY A 51 12.34 23.89 2.48
CA GLY A 51 11.65 23.45 1.28
C GLY A 51 12.56 23.30 0.06
N SER A 52 13.88 23.40 0.23
CA SER A 52 14.85 23.21 -0.84
C SER A 52 15.05 21.72 -1.09
N VAL A 53 15.14 21.33 -2.37
CA VAL A 53 15.36 19.93 -2.75
C VAL A 53 16.76 19.51 -2.33
N ILE A 54 16.84 18.39 -1.59
CA ILE A 54 18.10 17.72 -1.25
C ILE A 54 18.35 16.67 -2.33
N ASP A 55 19.29 16.96 -3.22
CA ASP A 55 19.69 16.06 -4.29
C ASP A 55 21.19 16.23 -4.56
N ALA A 56 21.97 15.19 -4.25
CA ALA A 56 23.42 15.23 -4.41
C ALA A 56 23.87 15.16 -5.88
N VAL A 57 23.05 14.62 -6.78
CA VAL A 57 23.35 14.53 -8.22
C VAL A 57 23.19 15.91 -8.86
N TYR A 58 22.12 16.62 -8.53
CA TYR A 58 21.83 17.93 -9.10
C TYR A 58 22.46 19.09 -8.32
N ASN A 59 22.75 18.91 -7.02
CA ASN A 59 23.38 19.91 -6.17
C ASN A 59 24.56 19.32 -5.37
N PRO A 60 25.69 18.99 -6.04
CA PRO A 60 26.84 18.36 -5.39
C PRO A 60 27.59 19.26 -4.41
N ASN A 61 27.30 20.57 -4.40
CA ASN A 61 27.89 21.54 -3.48
C ASN A 61 26.93 21.95 -2.34
N ALA A 62 25.82 21.24 -2.18
CA ALA A 62 24.90 21.47 -1.07
C ALA A 62 25.63 21.30 0.28
N ASP A 63 25.24 22.09 1.27
CA ASP A 63 25.75 21.92 2.63
C ASP A 63 25.43 20.51 3.13
N PRO A 64 26.34 19.88 3.91
CA PRO A 64 26.10 18.57 4.47
C PRO A 64 24.83 18.54 5.31
N VAL A 65 23.96 17.57 5.06
CA VAL A 65 22.74 17.41 5.85
C VAL A 65 23.06 16.82 7.22
N VAL A 66 22.54 17.46 8.28
CA VAL A 66 22.80 17.06 9.66
C VAL A 66 21.89 15.89 10.05
N MET A 67 22.45 14.86 10.69
CA MET A 67 21.66 13.73 11.20
C MET A 67 20.62 14.19 12.23
N GLY A 68 19.39 13.70 12.12
CA GLY A 68 18.26 14.20 12.91
C GLY A 68 17.66 15.51 12.41
N ALA A 69 18.13 16.09 11.31
CA ALA A 69 17.48 17.24 10.70
C ALA A 69 16.08 16.88 10.20
N PRO A 70 15.10 17.79 10.35
CA PRO A 70 13.78 17.61 9.76
C PRO A 70 13.85 17.72 8.24
N VAL A 71 13.17 16.80 7.57
CA VAL A 71 13.06 16.71 6.13
C VAL A 71 11.66 16.30 5.70
N THR A 72 11.27 16.71 4.51
CA THR A 72 9.97 16.38 3.93
C THR A 72 10.17 15.42 2.77
N LEU A 73 9.44 14.30 2.80
CA LEU A 73 9.30 13.38 1.67
C LEU A 73 7.99 13.68 0.97
N GLU A 74 8.07 14.00 -0.32
CA GLU A 74 6.90 14.15 -1.19
C GLU A 74 6.90 13.01 -2.21
N TYR A 75 5.92 12.11 -2.11
CA TYR A 75 5.71 11.03 -3.05
C TYR A 75 4.62 11.42 -4.05
N GLU A 76 4.98 11.55 -5.32
CA GLU A 76 4.00 11.62 -6.41
C GLU A 76 3.53 10.20 -6.74
N TRP A 77 2.23 10.04 -6.96
CA TRP A 77 1.62 8.76 -7.31
C TRP A 77 0.62 8.93 -8.45
N GLU A 78 0.47 7.88 -9.24
CA GLU A 78 -0.37 7.84 -10.42
C GLU A 78 -0.89 6.42 -10.65
N LEU A 79 -2.19 6.28 -10.94
CA LEU A 79 -2.75 5.05 -11.49
C LEU A 79 -2.75 5.15 -13.02
N GLU A 80 -2.14 4.17 -13.68
CA GLU A 80 -2.16 4.10 -15.14
C GLU A 80 -3.59 3.98 -15.66
N ASN A 81 -3.91 4.61 -16.79
CA ASN A 81 -5.21 4.44 -17.43
C ASN A 81 -5.48 2.95 -17.70
N GLY A 82 -6.65 2.47 -17.29
CA GLY A 82 -7.00 1.05 -17.34
C GLY A 82 -6.45 0.23 -16.16
N HIS A 83 -6.16 0.88 -15.03
CA HIS A 83 -5.83 0.20 -13.77
C HIS A 83 -6.99 -0.66 -13.25
N ASP A 84 -6.65 -1.65 -12.42
CA ASP A 84 -7.62 -2.56 -11.81
C ASP A 84 -8.03 -2.15 -10.37
N TYR A 85 -7.62 -0.97 -9.89
CA TYR A 85 -8.03 -0.46 -8.57
C TYR A 85 -9.52 -0.15 -8.54
N VAL A 86 -10.22 -0.80 -7.60
CA VAL A 86 -11.64 -0.62 -7.28
C VAL A 86 -11.81 -0.27 -5.79
N ALA A 87 -13.01 0.11 -5.36
CA ALA A 87 -13.30 0.35 -3.95
C ALA A 87 -12.86 -0.83 -3.05
N GLY A 88 -12.13 -0.52 -1.98
CA GLY A 88 -11.50 -1.45 -1.06
C GLY A 88 -10.11 -1.96 -1.47
N SER A 89 -9.61 -1.59 -2.66
CA SER A 89 -8.26 -1.95 -3.08
C SER A 89 -7.22 -1.22 -2.22
N THR A 90 -6.07 -1.86 -1.99
CA THR A 90 -4.97 -1.27 -1.23
C THR A 90 -3.68 -1.19 -2.04
N PHE A 91 -2.88 -0.18 -1.73
CA PHE A 91 -1.49 -0.07 -2.14
C PHE A 91 -0.63 0.15 -0.91
N GLU A 92 0.46 -0.61 -0.79
CA GLU A 92 1.34 -0.58 0.38
C GLU A 92 2.78 -0.31 -0.05
N PHE A 93 3.47 0.49 0.76
CA PHE A 93 4.91 0.74 0.60
C PHE A 93 5.55 1.10 1.94
N ASP A 94 6.86 0.99 2.02
CA ASP A 94 7.63 1.37 3.19
C ASP A 94 8.43 2.65 2.92
N ILE A 95 8.37 3.58 3.87
CA ILE A 95 9.30 4.71 3.94
C ILE A 95 10.65 4.15 4.38
N PRO A 96 11.76 4.52 3.70
CA PRO A 96 13.09 4.04 4.06
C PRO A 96 13.44 4.33 5.53
N GLN A 97 14.14 3.40 6.18
CA GLN A 97 14.43 3.47 7.62
C GLN A 97 15.32 4.67 8.00
N GLU A 98 16.02 5.24 7.02
CA GLU A 98 16.77 6.48 7.16
C GLU A 98 15.88 7.68 7.49
N PHE A 99 14.57 7.58 7.34
CA PHE A 99 13.59 8.60 7.70
C PHE A 99 12.70 8.12 8.85
N GLU A 100 12.70 8.89 9.93
CA GLU A 100 11.91 8.60 11.12
C GLU A 100 10.62 9.42 11.14
N LEU A 101 9.48 8.73 11.29
CA LEU A 101 8.21 9.33 11.66
C LEU A 101 8.10 9.43 13.19
N TYR A 102 7.69 10.59 13.71
CA TYR A 102 7.49 10.76 15.15
C TYR A 102 6.23 10.06 15.68
N ASN A 103 5.19 10.03 14.85
CA ASN A 103 3.87 9.47 15.13
C ASN A 103 3.33 8.77 13.89
N SER A 104 2.30 7.94 14.08
CA SER A 104 1.50 7.49 12.94
C SER A 104 0.81 8.69 12.29
N VAL A 105 0.81 8.73 10.97
CA VAL A 105 0.22 9.79 10.16
C VAL A 105 -0.94 9.19 9.38
N ASN A 106 -2.08 9.88 9.34
CA ASN A 106 -3.21 9.50 8.50
C ASN A 106 -3.60 10.71 7.66
N GLY A 107 -4.16 10.47 6.48
CA GLY A 107 -4.67 11.53 5.62
C GLY A 107 -5.62 11.00 4.56
N ILE A 108 -6.20 11.93 3.82
CA ILE A 108 -7.10 11.68 2.70
C ILE A 108 -6.42 12.21 1.45
N LEU A 109 -6.54 11.49 0.35
CA LEU A 109 -6.11 11.94 -0.97
C LEU A 109 -7.35 12.26 -1.78
N GLU A 110 -7.32 13.45 -2.38
CA GLU A 110 -8.42 13.99 -3.15
C GLU A 110 -8.00 14.19 -4.61
N ILE A 111 -8.95 13.99 -5.52
CA ILE A 111 -8.79 14.37 -6.93
C ILE A 111 -9.92 15.31 -7.30
N SER A 112 -9.55 16.52 -7.73
CA SER A 112 -10.53 17.55 -8.12
C SER A 112 -11.60 17.81 -7.04
N GLY A 113 -11.21 17.72 -5.76
CA GLY A 113 -12.08 17.94 -4.60
C GLY A 113 -12.97 16.75 -4.23
N LEU A 114 -12.77 15.58 -4.85
CA LEU A 114 -13.39 14.33 -4.43
C LEU A 114 -12.40 13.51 -3.61
N GLU A 115 -12.78 13.14 -2.39
CA GLU A 115 -12.04 12.19 -1.55
C GLU A 115 -12.12 10.80 -2.21
N ILE A 116 -10.98 10.24 -2.63
CA ILE A 116 -10.93 8.97 -3.36
C ILE A 116 -10.21 7.86 -2.60
N SER A 117 -9.34 8.24 -1.66
CA SER A 117 -8.57 7.30 -0.86
C SER A 117 -8.14 7.91 0.45
N ASN A 118 -7.89 7.06 1.43
CA ASN A 118 -7.25 7.41 2.67
C ASN A 118 -5.91 6.69 2.77
N PHE A 119 -4.98 7.25 3.52
CA PHE A 119 -3.73 6.57 3.85
C PHE A 119 -3.47 6.57 5.35
N ALA A 120 -2.78 5.54 5.80
CA ALA A 120 -2.24 5.40 7.14
C ALA A 120 -0.77 4.99 7.05
N ALA A 121 0.10 5.85 7.54
CA ALA A 121 1.52 5.56 7.76
C ALA A 121 1.74 5.31 9.25
N SER A 122 2.24 4.13 9.58
CA SER A 122 2.59 3.83 10.96
C SER A 122 3.97 4.38 11.31
N LYS A 123 4.26 4.49 12.61
CA LYS A 123 5.53 5.05 13.09
C LYS A 123 6.78 4.33 12.57
N ASN A 124 6.67 3.06 12.18
CA ASN A 124 7.79 2.29 11.64
C ASN A 124 8.05 2.53 10.14
N GLY A 125 7.28 3.41 9.49
CA GLY A 125 7.44 3.73 8.08
C GLY A 125 6.53 2.94 7.13
N HIS A 126 5.78 1.94 7.61
CA HIS A 126 4.85 1.19 6.76
C HIS A 126 3.61 2.01 6.45
N VAL A 127 3.31 2.19 5.16
CA VAL A 127 2.20 2.99 4.64
C VAL A 127 1.21 2.10 3.89
N ILE A 128 -0.07 2.26 4.22
CA ILE A 128 -1.20 1.62 3.53
C ILE A 128 -2.07 2.74 2.96
N VAL A 129 -2.30 2.71 1.65
CA VAL A 129 -3.29 3.53 0.94
C VAL A 129 -4.47 2.65 0.61
N THR A 130 -5.68 3.08 0.96
CA THR A 130 -6.93 2.38 0.69
C THR A 130 -7.81 3.25 -0.19
N PHE A 131 -8.28 2.70 -1.32
CA PHE A 131 -9.17 3.39 -2.24
C PHE A 131 -10.62 3.14 -1.82
N ASP A 132 -11.32 4.17 -1.35
CA ASP A 132 -12.67 4.04 -0.80
C ASP A 132 -13.76 4.11 -1.90
N GLU A 133 -13.43 4.73 -3.03
CA GLU A 133 -14.34 4.93 -4.16
C GLU A 133 -13.92 4.11 -5.39
N ASP A 134 -14.88 3.84 -6.27
CA ASP A 134 -14.58 3.24 -7.56
C ASP A 134 -13.92 4.27 -8.48
N VAL A 135 -12.59 4.20 -8.56
CA VAL A 135 -11.78 5.09 -9.39
C VAL A 135 -11.67 4.64 -10.85
N SER A 136 -12.25 3.49 -11.23
CA SER A 136 -12.12 2.91 -12.58
C SER A 136 -12.69 3.78 -13.72
N GLY A 137 -13.61 4.69 -13.39
CA GLY A 137 -14.21 5.63 -14.34
C GLY A 137 -13.40 6.90 -14.57
N TYR A 138 -12.32 7.13 -13.82
CA TYR A 138 -11.49 8.33 -13.92
C TYR A 138 -10.21 8.02 -14.70
N SER A 139 -9.78 8.98 -15.52
CA SER A 139 -8.46 8.98 -16.14
C SER A 139 -7.53 9.93 -15.40
N ASP A 140 -6.22 9.71 -15.53
CA ASP A 140 -5.18 10.58 -14.97
C ASP A 140 -5.31 10.72 -13.44
N VAL A 141 -5.63 9.60 -12.77
CA VAL A 141 -5.82 9.51 -11.33
C VAL A 141 -4.45 9.57 -10.65
N GLY A 142 -4.18 10.63 -9.89
CA GLY A 142 -2.90 10.78 -9.21
C GLY A 142 -2.88 11.93 -8.22
N GLY A 143 -1.77 12.08 -7.50
CA GLY A 143 -1.61 13.12 -6.50
C GLY A 143 -0.26 13.07 -5.79
N THR A 144 -0.20 13.68 -4.60
CA THR A 144 1.01 13.73 -3.79
C THR A 144 0.72 13.35 -2.35
N ILE A 145 1.54 12.46 -1.78
CA ILE A 145 1.54 12.13 -0.35
C ILE A 145 2.76 12.79 0.29
N ILE A 146 2.55 13.55 1.36
CA ILE A 146 3.60 14.31 2.03
C ILE A 146 3.83 13.77 3.43
N PHE A 147 5.08 13.42 3.74
CA PHE A 147 5.51 13.02 5.07
C PHE A 147 6.57 13.99 5.61
N ASN A 148 6.30 14.57 6.78
CA ASN A 148 7.31 15.29 7.54
C ASN A 148 8.02 14.30 8.46
N THR A 149 9.32 14.17 8.26
CA THR A 149 10.18 13.16 8.89
C THR A 149 11.46 13.81 9.40
N ASN A 150 12.30 13.03 10.08
CA ASN A 150 13.68 13.43 10.36
C ASN A 150 14.64 12.35 9.86
N PHE A 151 15.86 12.75 9.48
CA PHE A 151 16.91 11.78 9.24
C PHE A 151 17.21 10.96 10.51
N SER A 152 17.26 9.64 10.40
CA SER A 152 17.59 8.77 11.51
C SER A 152 19.00 9.03 12.00
N LYS A 153 19.15 9.20 13.31
CA LYS A 153 20.47 9.27 13.96
C LYS A 153 21.12 7.90 14.15
N THR A 154 20.38 6.82 13.87
CA THR A 154 20.80 5.45 14.20
C THR A 154 20.89 4.54 12.99
N ALA A 155 20.05 4.73 11.97
CA ALA A 155 20.11 3.96 10.73
C ALA A 155 21.28 4.41 9.83
N ILE A 156 21.64 5.69 9.88
CA ILE A 156 22.76 6.24 9.13
C ILE A 156 24.03 6.21 10.00
N THR A 157 24.95 5.28 9.72
CA THR A 157 26.21 5.14 10.47
C THR A 157 27.42 5.05 9.55
N GLY A 158 28.54 5.66 9.97
CA GLY A 158 29.89 5.33 9.46
C GLY A 158 30.29 5.83 8.07
N SER A 159 29.40 6.47 7.30
CA SER A 159 29.71 6.98 5.95
C SER A 159 29.21 8.42 5.76
N THR A 160 29.96 9.20 4.97
CA THR A 160 29.53 10.53 4.48
C THR A 160 28.55 10.45 3.32
N GLU A 161 28.43 9.27 2.69
CA GLU A 161 27.55 9.01 1.56
C GLU A 161 26.69 7.76 1.84
N VAL A 162 25.38 7.89 1.66
CA VAL A 162 24.39 6.84 1.95
C VAL A 162 23.43 6.75 0.77
N ALA A 163 23.36 5.57 0.14
CA ALA A 163 22.37 5.31 -0.90
C ALA A 163 21.04 4.92 -0.23
N ILE A 164 19.99 5.70 -0.48
CA ILE A 164 18.66 5.46 0.08
C ILE A 164 17.73 5.01 -1.06
N PRO A 165 17.30 3.73 -1.08
CA PRO A 165 16.41 3.25 -2.12
C PRO A 165 14.97 3.70 -1.85
N PHE A 166 14.26 4.15 -2.88
CA PHE A 166 12.84 4.47 -2.80
C PHE A 166 12.00 3.53 -3.67
N PRO A 167 10.79 3.13 -3.24
CA PRO A 167 9.95 2.19 -3.98
C PRO A 167 9.16 2.88 -5.11
N VAL A 168 9.85 3.55 -6.05
CA VAL A 168 9.21 4.23 -7.19
C VAL A 168 9.16 3.35 -8.46
N ARG A 169 8.14 3.57 -9.27
CA ARG A 169 7.94 2.95 -10.58
C ARG A 169 9.06 3.36 -11.52
N GLY A 170 9.87 2.40 -11.95
CA GLY A 170 10.96 2.64 -12.90
C GLY A 170 12.36 2.65 -12.30
N GLY A 171 12.49 2.50 -10.98
CA GLY A 171 13.76 2.36 -10.27
C GLY A 171 14.11 3.54 -9.40
#